data_AF-A0A951QRX8-F1
#
_entry.id   AF-A0A951QRX8-F1
#
_cell.length_a   1.000
_cell.length_b   1.000
_cell.length_c   1.000
_cell.angle_alpha   90.00
_cell.angle_beta   90.00
_cell.angle_gamma   90.00
#
_symmetry.space_group_name_H-M   'P 1'
#
loop_
_entity.id
_entity.type
_entity.pdbx_description
1 polymer ?
#
loop_
_entity_poly.entity_id
_entity_poly.type
_entity_poly.pdbx_seq_one_letter_code
_entity_poly.pdbx_strand_id
1 'polypeptide(L)'
;MKFANKNRVYSALQTSLKESSQKKAVYRTGMTFWTPVNTFFISSSLLVLLASSAGIFSGIFSSFAFSSSSSTNEAQDNFYPTSLPWIQDKTDCKYRGRTWKDGKCWDQEHSPMF
;
A
#
# COMPACT_ATOMS: atom_id res chain seq x y z
N MET A 1 80.32 5.10 -23.63
CA MET A 1 79.34 5.78 -22.74
C MET A 1 77.89 5.46 -23.16
N LYS A 2 77.39 4.23 -22.89
CA LYS A 2 76.02 3.81 -23.32
C LYS A 2 75.14 3.23 -22.19
N PHE A 3 75.69 3.06 -20.98
CA PHE A 3 75.00 2.40 -19.86
C PHE A 3 74.19 3.34 -18.96
N ALA A 4 74.56 4.63 -18.88
CA ALA A 4 73.87 5.61 -18.03
C ALA A 4 72.42 5.90 -18.47
N ASN A 5 72.13 5.79 -19.76
CA ASN A 5 70.80 6.05 -20.31
C ASN A 5 69.82 4.91 -19.99
N LYS A 6 70.29 3.66 -20.04
CA LYS A 6 69.45 2.48 -19.83
C LYS A 6 68.86 2.44 -18.41
N ASN A 7 69.67 2.77 -17.40
CA ASN A 7 69.24 2.77 -15.99
C ASN A 7 68.19 3.85 -15.71
N ARG A 8 68.29 5.00 -16.39
CA ARG A 8 67.33 6.11 -16.25
C ARG A 8 65.97 5.77 -16.88
N VAL A 9 65.97 5.03 -17.98
CA VAL A 9 64.74 4.52 -18.62
C VAL A 9 64.07 3.46 -17.75
N TYR A 10 64.85 2.54 -17.17
CA TYR A 10 64.29 1.52 -16.26
C TYR A 10 63.70 2.13 -15.00
N SER A 11 64.34 3.12 -14.39
CA SER A 11 63.79 3.81 -13.22
C SER A 11 62.48 4.53 -13.54
N ALA A 12 62.40 5.18 -14.72
CA ALA A 12 61.19 5.87 -15.18
C ALA A 12 60.04 4.90 -15.46
N LEU A 13 60.32 3.73 -16.04
CA LEU A 13 59.31 2.70 -16.26
C LEU A 13 58.77 2.12 -14.95
N GLN A 14 59.64 1.87 -13.97
CA GLN A 14 59.19 1.37 -12.66
C GLN A 14 58.31 2.37 -11.92
N THR A 15 58.62 3.67 -12.00
CA THR A 15 57.79 4.72 -11.38
C THR A 15 56.41 4.79 -12.04
N SER A 16 56.34 4.77 -13.38
CA SER A 16 55.06 4.80 -14.11
C SER A 16 54.21 3.55 -13.85
N LEU A 17 54.83 2.38 -13.74
CA LEU A 17 54.12 1.14 -13.41
C LEU A 17 53.56 1.18 -11.99
N LYS A 18 54.34 1.65 -11.00
CA LYS A 18 53.87 1.84 -9.63
C LYS A 18 52.71 2.83 -9.56
N GLU A 19 52.80 3.95 -10.28
CA GLU A 19 51.74 4.96 -10.32
C GLU A 19 50.46 4.41 -10.94
N SER A 20 50.56 3.62 -12.01
CA SER A 20 49.40 2.96 -12.63
C SER A 20 48.75 1.90 -11.73
N SER A 21 49.54 1.17 -10.94
CA SER A 21 49.06 0.17 -9.99
C SER A 21 48.34 0.83 -8.81
N GLN A 22 48.89 1.92 -8.27
CA GLN A 22 48.29 2.72 -7.21
C GLN A 22 46.96 3.35 -7.67
N LYS A 23 46.92 3.92 -8.88
CA LYS A 23 45.68 4.46 -9.46
C LYS A 23 44.58 3.40 -9.63
N LYS A 24 44.95 2.17 -10.04
CA LYS A 24 44.02 1.04 -10.13
C LYS A 24 43.54 0.55 -8.75
N ALA A 25 44.39 0.56 -7.73
CA ALA A 25 44.02 0.21 -6.37
C ALA A 25 43.04 1.24 -5.78
N VAL A 26 43.32 2.54 -5.94
CA VAL A 26 42.44 3.63 -5.49
C VAL A 26 41.09 3.62 -6.21
N TYR A 27 41.06 3.33 -7.52
CA TYR A 27 39.80 3.19 -8.26
C TYR A 27 38.97 1.97 -7.81
N ARG A 28 39.61 0.87 -7.37
CA ARG A 28 38.92 -0.26 -6.72
C ARG A 28 38.35 0.13 -5.35
N THR A 29 39.08 0.90 -4.54
CA THR A 29 38.60 1.37 -3.24
C THR A 29 37.54 2.47 -3.36
N GLY A 30 37.52 3.20 -4.48
CA GLY A 30 36.52 4.22 -4.82
C GLY A 30 35.16 3.66 -5.27
N MET A 31 35.05 2.34 -5.48
CA MET A 31 33.77 1.66 -5.71
C MET A 31 33.11 1.19 -4.41
N THR A 32 33.54 1.66 -3.24
CA THR A 32 32.82 1.45 -1.98
C THR A 32 31.89 2.62 -1.71
N PHE A 33 30.94 2.86 -2.62
CA PHE A 33 29.87 3.87 -2.43
C PHE A 33 28.87 3.45 -1.34
N TRP A 34 29.04 2.25 -0.79
CA TRP A 34 28.27 1.75 0.33
C TRP A 34 29.12 1.81 1.59
N THR A 35 28.99 2.90 2.35
CA THR A 35 29.42 2.85 3.74
C THR A 35 28.64 1.72 4.43
N PRO A 36 29.27 0.91 5.30
CA PRO A 36 28.59 -0.20 5.97
C PRO A 36 27.33 0.28 6.69
N VAL A 37 27.35 1.51 7.20
CA VAL A 37 26.21 2.21 7.81
C VAL A 37 25.05 2.41 6.83
N ASN A 38 25.32 2.86 5.60
CA ASN A 38 24.30 3.01 4.56
C ASN A 38 23.70 1.66 4.15
N THR A 39 24.52 0.60 4.11
CA THR A 39 24.06 -0.77 3.85
C THR A 39 23.06 -1.24 4.91
N PHE A 40 23.37 -1.04 6.19
CA PHE A 40 22.47 -1.40 7.28
C PHE A 40 21.17 -0.59 7.25
N PHE A 41 21.25 0.71 6.96
CA PHE A 41 20.08 1.59 6.87
C PHE A 41 19.13 1.18 5.73
N ILE A 42 19.68 0.92 4.54
CA ILE A 42 18.90 0.49 3.37
C ILE A 42 18.30 -0.90 3.60
N SER A 43 19.08 -1.84 4.15
CA SER A 43 18.61 -3.20 4.46
C SER A 43 17.47 -3.20 5.49
N SER A 44 17.60 -2.40 6.56
CA SER A 44 16.56 -2.23 7.58
C SER A 44 15.29 -1.61 6.98
N SER A 45 15.44 -0.59 6.14
CA SER A 45 14.31 0.08 5.48
C SER A 45 13.56 -0.89 4.55
N LEU A 46 14.27 -1.72 3.80
CA LEU A 46 13.68 -2.77 2.94
C LEU A 46 12.91 -3.82 3.74
N LEU A 47 13.44 -4.26 4.89
CA LEU A 47 12.77 -5.21 5.79
C LEU A 47 11.46 -4.65 6.35
N VAL A 48 11.46 -3.38 6.77
CA VAL A 48 10.24 -2.69 7.26
C VAL A 48 9.21 -2.55 6.14
N LEU A 49 9.63 -2.17 4.93
CA LEU A 49 8.74 -2.07 3.76
C LEU A 49 8.13 -3.44 3.38
N LEU A 50 8.91 -4.52 3.44
CA LEU A 50 8.45 -5.87 3.13
C LEU A 50 7.48 -6.42 4.20
N ALA A 51 7.72 -6.13 5.48
CA ALA A 51 6.80 -6.51 6.56
C ALA A 51 5.48 -5.72 6.47
N SER A 52 5.55 -4.46 6.05
CA SER A 52 4.38 -3.59 5.88
C SER A 52 3.53 -3.98 4.66
N SER A 53 4.15 -4.53 3.61
CA SER A 53 3.43 -4.94 2.39
C SER A 53 2.50 -6.14 2.62
N ALA A 54 2.78 -6.99 3.61
CA ALA A 54 1.88 -8.10 3.99
C ALA A 54 0.50 -7.61 4.47
N GLY A 55 0.41 -6.44 5.10
CA GLY A 55 -0.87 -5.81 5.46
C GLY A 55 -1.55 -5.10 4.28
N ILE A 56 -0.77 -4.63 3.31
CA ILE A 56 -1.26 -3.92 2.13
C ILE A 56 -1.84 -4.89 1.09
N PHE A 57 -1.28 -6.10 0.91
CA PHE A 57 -1.86 -7.09 -0.02
C PHE A 57 -3.23 -7.60 0.44
N SER A 58 -3.46 -7.75 1.75
CA SER A 58 -4.80 -8.02 2.28
C SER A 58 -5.73 -6.82 2.17
N GLY A 59 -5.24 -5.59 2.38
CA GLY A 59 -6.03 -4.37 2.25
C GLY A 59 -6.42 -4.00 0.81
N ILE A 60 -5.52 -4.15 -0.16
CA ILE A 60 -5.79 -3.88 -1.58
C ILE A 60 -6.66 -4.97 -2.19
N PHE A 61 -6.49 -6.24 -1.82
CA PHE A 61 -7.42 -7.29 -2.26
C PHE A 61 -8.82 -7.08 -1.69
N SER A 62 -8.93 -6.65 -0.42
CA SER A 62 -10.22 -6.24 0.15
C SER A 62 -10.81 -4.99 -0.51
N SER A 63 -10.02 -3.98 -0.85
CA SER A 63 -10.51 -2.77 -1.54
C SER A 63 -10.87 -3.02 -3.02
N PHE A 64 -10.12 -3.85 -3.74
CA PHE A 64 -10.42 -4.22 -5.13
C PHE A 64 -11.59 -5.21 -5.22
N ALA A 65 -11.69 -6.15 -4.26
CA ALA A 65 -12.87 -6.99 -4.12
C ALA A 65 -14.11 -6.14 -3.76
N PHE A 66 -13.98 -5.15 -2.88
CA PHE A 66 -15.06 -4.23 -2.51
C PHE A 66 -15.56 -3.38 -3.69
N SER A 67 -14.64 -2.83 -4.51
CA SER A 67 -15.00 -2.08 -5.73
C SER A 67 -15.55 -2.97 -6.86
N SER A 68 -15.27 -4.28 -6.84
CA SER A 68 -15.82 -5.24 -7.81
C SER A 68 -17.12 -5.91 -7.32
N SER A 69 -17.40 -5.85 -6.00
CA SER A 69 -18.65 -6.33 -5.40
C SER A 69 -19.71 -5.24 -5.22
N SER A 70 -19.41 -3.97 -5.56
CA SER A 70 -20.39 -2.88 -5.59
C SER A 70 -21.24 -2.91 -6.87
N SER A 71 -21.76 -4.08 -7.23
CA SER A 71 -22.78 -4.25 -8.28
C SER A 71 -23.90 -5.21 -7.90
N THR A 72 -23.89 -5.77 -6.68
CA THR A 72 -25.01 -6.55 -6.14
C THR A 72 -25.05 -6.45 -4.62
N ASN A 73 -25.50 -5.31 -4.10
CA ASN A 73 -26.20 -5.30 -2.83
C ASN A 73 -27.31 -4.29 -3.01
N GLU A 74 -28.49 -4.84 -3.33
CA GLU A 74 -29.77 -4.42 -2.78
C GLU A 74 -29.77 -2.94 -2.42
N ALA A 75 -30.42 -2.12 -3.25
CA ALA A 75 -31.10 -0.97 -2.69
C ALA A 75 -32.10 -1.52 -1.67
N GLN A 76 -31.64 -1.82 -0.45
CA GLN A 76 -32.44 -1.66 0.73
C GLN A 76 -32.77 -0.17 0.70
N ASP A 77 -33.87 0.16 0.01
CA ASP A 77 -34.68 1.29 0.42
C ASP A 77 -34.82 1.09 1.92
N ASN A 78 -34.10 1.90 2.68
CA ASN A 78 -34.16 1.88 4.11
C ASN A 78 -35.53 2.46 4.44
N PHE A 79 -36.57 1.65 4.33
CA PHE A 79 -37.90 1.99 4.75
C PHE A 79 -37.87 1.99 6.28
N TYR A 80 -38.12 3.14 6.89
CA TYR A 80 -38.20 3.26 8.34
C TYR A 80 -39.67 3.17 8.72
N PRO A 81 -40.12 1.99 9.17
CA PRO A 81 -41.53 1.80 9.44
C PRO A 81 -41.97 2.69 10.61
N THR A 82 -43.07 3.41 10.44
CA THR A 82 -43.67 4.25 11.47
C THR A 82 -44.99 3.64 11.95
N SER A 83 -45.25 3.74 13.26
CA SER A 83 -46.51 3.25 13.83
C SER A 83 -47.60 4.31 13.70
N LEU A 84 -48.79 3.94 13.25
CA LEU A 84 -49.95 4.83 13.12
C LEU A 84 -50.84 4.73 14.38
N PRO A 85 -50.77 5.70 15.32
CA PRO A 85 -51.48 5.59 16.59
C PRO A 85 -53.01 5.75 16.48
N TRP A 86 -53.50 6.34 15.39
CA TRP A 86 -54.95 6.54 15.17
C TRP A 86 -55.66 5.28 14.63
N ILE A 87 -54.92 4.26 14.17
CA ILE A 87 -55.49 3.00 13.68
C ILE A 87 -55.30 1.93 14.75
N GLN A 88 -56.38 1.61 15.47
CA GLN A 88 -56.39 0.59 16.53
C GLN A 88 -57.06 -0.71 16.09
N ASP A 89 -57.59 -0.76 14.86
CA ASP A 89 -58.25 -1.94 14.32
C ASP A 89 -57.34 -2.63 13.27
N LYS A 90 -57.17 -3.94 13.45
CA LYS A 90 -56.41 -4.80 12.53
C LYS A 90 -57.04 -4.85 11.13
N THR A 91 -58.38 -4.83 11.05
CA THR A 91 -59.12 -4.90 9.78
C THR A 91 -58.94 -3.63 8.98
N ASP A 92 -59.06 -2.45 9.61
CA ASP A 92 -58.82 -1.15 8.98
C ASP A 92 -57.35 -0.99 8.52
N CYS A 93 -56.40 -1.42 9.36
CA CYS A 93 -54.97 -1.41 8.99
C CYS A 93 -54.68 -2.22 7.72
N LYS A 94 -55.24 -3.44 7.64
CA LYS A 94 -55.07 -4.31 6.47
C LYS A 94 -55.83 -3.82 5.24
N TYR A 95 -57.03 -3.25 5.44
CA TYR A 95 -57.82 -2.66 4.36
C TYR A 95 -57.06 -1.52 3.66
N ARG A 96 -56.27 -0.76 4.42
CA ARG A 96 -55.40 0.32 3.92
C ARG A 96 -54.06 -0.17 3.33
N GLY A 97 -53.85 -1.49 3.22
CA GLY A 97 -52.63 -2.06 2.68
C GLY A 97 -51.40 -1.94 3.60
N ARG A 98 -51.60 -1.66 4.89
CA ARG A 98 -50.51 -1.49 5.88
C ARG A 98 -50.30 -2.78 6.67
N THR A 99 -49.20 -2.86 7.42
CA THR A 99 -48.84 -4.08 8.18
C THR A 99 -49.31 -4.01 9.63
N TRP A 100 -50.06 -4.99 10.10
CA TRP A 100 -50.42 -5.11 11.51
C TRP A 100 -49.40 -5.96 12.27
N LYS A 101 -48.70 -5.38 13.24
CA LYS A 101 -47.68 -6.06 14.04
C LYS A 101 -47.63 -5.47 15.46
N ASP A 102 -47.48 -6.34 16.47
CA ASP A 102 -47.37 -5.95 17.88
C ASP A 102 -48.54 -5.10 18.41
N GLY A 103 -49.75 -5.39 17.95
CA GLY A 103 -50.96 -4.63 18.34
C GLY A 103 -51.03 -3.22 17.77
N LYS A 104 -50.19 -2.89 16.77
CA LYS A 104 -50.14 -1.58 16.12
C LYS A 104 -50.16 -1.73 14.61
N CYS A 105 -50.62 -0.68 13.93
CA CYS A 105 -50.51 -0.56 12.49
C CYS A 105 -49.19 0.10 12.11
N TRP A 106 -48.45 -0.50 11.17
CA TRP A 106 -47.15 -0.04 10.70
C TRP A 106 -47.22 0.34 9.23
N ASP A 107 -46.73 1.53 8.93
CA ASP A 107 -46.55 2.04 7.58
C ASP A 107 -45.08 1.96 7.18
N GLN A 108 -44.80 1.35 6.02
CA GLN A 108 -43.46 1.11 5.49
C GLN A 108 -43.08 2.08 4.36
N GLU A 109 -43.88 3.12 4.10
CA GLU A 109 -43.69 3.99 2.93
C GLU A 109 -42.66 5.12 3.14
N HIS A 110 -42.07 5.23 4.33
CA HIS A 110 -41.21 6.37 4.69
C HIS A 110 -39.73 6.05 4.48
N SER A 111 -39.07 6.84 3.62
CA SER A 111 -37.62 6.91 3.47
C SER A 111 -37.07 7.98 4.42
N PRO A 112 -35.88 7.85 5.01
CA PRO A 112 -35.33 8.88 5.90
C PRO A 112 -34.87 10.12 5.12
N MET A 113 -34.92 10.06 3.78
CA MET A 113 -34.47 11.12 2.89
C MET A 113 -35.55 12.15 2.54
N PHE A 114 -36.84 11.90 2.85
CA PHE A 114 -37.94 12.85 2.64
C PHE A 114 -39.19 12.44 3.42
#